data_AF-A0A7J2NLX0-F1
#
_entry.id   AF-A0A7J2NLX0-F1
#
_cell.length_a   1.000
_cell.length_b   1.000
_cell.length_c   1.000
_cell.angle_alpha   90.00
_cell.angle_beta   90.00
_cell.angle_gamma   90.00
#
_symmetry.space_group_name_H-M   'P 1'
#
loop_
_entity.id
_entity.type
_entity.pdbx_description
1 polymer ?
#
loop_
_entity_poly.entity_id
_entity_poly.type
_entity_poly.pdbx_seq_one_letter_code
_entity_poly.pdbx_strand_id
1 'polypeptide(L)'
;MIGKQMSHTISKAKSLIFGKEGKTGKQRATALGKAKSLITRKEKNEKPYRSKLVICIDVLCALVSNGPMKFTRLSHKVELDTARLTPHLRLLIDWDLVEQRNLGENEVFYAITERGLKVLKVVSPIIREAHKIQLRNLEIISNTLSEAGYS
;
A
#
# COMPACT_ATOMS: atom_id res chain seq x y z
N MET A 1 -19.72 -1.94 61.62
CA MET A 1 -19.23 -0.61 61.20
C MET A 1 -17.77 -0.79 60.76
N ILE A 2 -17.53 -0.94 59.46
CA ILE A 2 -17.07 0.10 58.51
C ILE A 2 -15.56 0.39 58.67
N GLY A 3 -14.79 0.19 57.59
CA GLY A 3 -13.52 0.90 57.40
C GLY A 3 -12.28 0.01 57.16
N LYS A 4 -12.22 -0.73 56.05
CA LYS A 4 -11.47 -0.34 54.84
C LYS A 4 -9.95 -0.59 54.91
N GLN A 5 -9.63 -1.82 54.54
CA GLN A 5 -8.40 -2.29 53.93
C GLN A 5 -7.97 -1.38 52.77
N MET A 6 -6.94 -0.54 52.94
CA MET A 6 -6.09 -0.05 51.83
C MET A 6 -4.86 0.72 52.37
N SER A 7 -3.69 0.09 52.47
CA SER A 7 -2.45 0.78 52.83
C SER A 7 -1.23 0.32 52.02
N HIS A 8 -1.42 0.14 50.70
CA HIS A 8 -0.34 -0.29 49.80
C HIS A 8 -0.23 0.46 48.46
N THR A 9 -0.81 1.66 48.35
CA THR A 9 -0.81 2.41 47.07
C THR A 9 -0.22 3.82 47.12
N ILE A 10 0.32 4.29 48.27
CA ILE A 10 0.85 5.68 48.37
C ILE A 10 2.39 5.74 48.32
N SER A 11 3.12 4.63 48.50
CA SER A 11 4.59 4.66 48.47
C SER A 11 5.22 4.56 47.07
N LYS A 12 4.43 4.27 46.01
CA LYS A 12 4.96 4.14 44.64
C LYS A 12 4.86 5.42 43.81
N ALA A 13 4.15 6.43 44.29
CA ALA A 13 3.94 7.70 43.58
C ALA A 13 4.96 8.79 43.92
N LYS A 14 5.70 8.68 45.04
CA LYS A 14 6.70 9.70 45.45
C LYS A 14 8.11 9.49 44.87
N SER A 15 8.44 8.30 44.37
CA SER A 15 9.76 8.02 43.76
C SER A 15 9.88 8.42 42.29
N LEU A 16 8.81 8.95 41.66
CA LEU A 16 8.83 9.40 40.27
C LEU A 16 9.00 10.92 40.11
N ILE A 17 8.95 11.70 41.21
CA ILE A 17 8.88 13.18 41.12
C ILE A 17 10.16 13.88 41.59
N PHE A 18 11.06 13.25 42.36
CA PHE A 18 12.34 13.87 42.73
C PHE A 18 13.49 12.87 42.68
N GLY A 19 14.40 13.05 41.72
CA GLY A 19 15.50 12.11 41.50
C GLY A 19 16.52 12.50 40.44
N LYS A 20 17.23 13.60 40.70
CA LYS A 20 18.64 13.85 40.35
C LYS A 20 19.01 14.13 38.89
N GLU A 21 19.33 15.41 38.69
CA GLU A 21 20.32 15.91 37.75
C GLU A 21 21.68 15.22 37.94
N GLY A 22 22.38 15.06 36.81
CA GLY A 22 23.83 14.82 36.79
C GLY A 22 24.25 13.58 36.00
N LYS A 23 24.27 13.68 34.66
CA LYS A 23 25.46 13.48 33.82
C LYS A 23 25.13 13.30 32.33
N THR A 24 25.82 14.12 31.54
CA THR A 24 26.30 13.88 30.16
C THR A 24 25.27 13.93 29.02
N GLY A 25 25.26 15.09 28.35
CA GLY A 25 24.51 15.43 27.15
C GLY A 25 24.93 14.70 25.87
N LYS A 26 25.10 13.37 25.91
CA LYS A 26 25.42 12.55 24.72
C LYS A 26 24.32 11.55 24.31
N GLN A 27 23.22 11.48 25.06
CA GLN A 27 22.11 10.54 24.77
C GLN A 27 20.82 11.20 24.23
N ARG A 28 20.67 12.53 24.30
CA ARG A 28 19.52 13.23 23.68
C ARG A 28 19.65 13.38 22.16
N ALA A 29 20.87 13.47 21.64
CA ALA A 29 21.13 13.54 20.20
C ALA A 29 20.85 12.20 19.48
N THR A 30 21.05 11.06 20.18
CA THR A 30 20.86 9.72 19.60
C THR A 30 19.39 9.29 19.58
N ALA A 31 18.57 9.71 20.55
CA ALA A 31 17.13 9.47 20.53
C ALA A 31 16.41 10.32 19.45
N LEU A 32 16.81 11.58 19.28
CA LEU A 32 16.27 12.45 18.22
C LEU A 32 16.77 12.02 16.84
N GLY A 33 18.00 11.53 16.72
CA GLY A 33 18.52 10.94 15.49
C GLY A 33 17.83 9.63 15.10
N LYS A 34 17.47 8.78 16.09
CA LYS A 34 16.73 7.53 15.85
C LYS A 34 15.26 7.80 15.49
N ALA A 35 14.61 8.77 16.15
CA ALA A 35 13.26 9.22 15.79
C ALA A 35 13.24 9.91 14.41
N LYS A 36 14.21 10.76 14.10
CA LYS A 36 14.36 11.35 12.76
C LYS A 36 14.64 10.30 11.70
N SER A 37 15.46 9.28 11.99
CA SER A 37 15.73 8.16 11.05
C SER A 37 14.53 7.24 10.81
N LEU A 38 13.57 7.21 11.75
CA LEU A 38 12.29 6.51 11.57
C LEU A 38 11.31 7.35 10.75
N ILE A 39 11.38 8.69 10.88
CA ILE A 39 10.56 9.63 10.11
C ILE A 39 11.07 9.76 8.67
N THR A 40 12.38 9.76 8.41
CA THR A 40 12.94 9.78 7.04
C THR A 40 13.00 8.43 6.33
N ARG A 41 12.55 7.32 6.95
CA ARG A 41 12.41 6.02 6.26
C ARG A 41 11.00 5.79 5.69
N LYS A 42 10.04 6.68 5.96
CA LYS A 42 8.64 6.53 5.54
C LYS A 42 8.27 7.41 4.33
N GLU A 43 9.22 7.60 3.42
CA GLU A 43 8.95 7.99 2.02
C GLU A 43 9.40 6.87 1.06
N LYS A 44 9.41 5.62 1.52
CA LYS A 44 9.21 4.54 0.56
C LYS A 44 7.77 4.73 0.09
N ASN A 45 7.64 5.20 -1.15
CA ASN A 45 6.42 5.27 -1.94
C ASN A 45 5.79 3.87 -1.98
N GLU A 46 5.23 3.43 -0.85
CA GLU A 46 4.51 2.18 -0.73
C GLU A 46 3.24 2.40 -1.52
N LYS A 47 3.29 2.01 -2.79
CA LYS A 47 2.11 1.83 -3.60
C LYS A 47 1.08 1.15 -2.70
N PRO A 48 -0.10 1.76 -2.51
CA PRO A 48 -1.09 1.22 -1.61
C PRO A 48 -1.36 -0.24 -1.96
N TYR A 49 -1.64 -1.06 -0.95
CA TYR A 49 -1.98 -2.46 -1.13
C TYR A 49 -2.90 -2.63 -2.34
N ARG A 50 -2.38 -3.30 -3.38
CA ARG A 50 -3.12 -3.48 -4.63
C ARG A 50 -4.06 -4.66 -4.46
N SER A 51 -5.36 -4.39 -4.59
CA SER A 51 -6.37 -5.45 -4.58
C SER A 51 -6.19 -6.36 -5.81
N LYS A 52 -6.75 -7.58 -5.74
CA LYS A 52 -6.71 -8.54 -6.86
C LYS A 52 -7.24 -7.91 -8.16
N LEU A 53 -8.33 -7.14 -8.07
CA LEU A 53 -8.94 -6.47 -9.21
C LEU A 53 -8.01 -5.40 -9.81
N VAL A 54 -7.38 -4.58 -8.97
CA VAL A 54 -6.41 -3.56 -9.42
C VAL A 54 -5.25 -4.21 -10.16
N ILE A 55 -4.72 -5.32 -9.65
CA ILE A 55 -3.62 -6.05 -10.31
C ILE A 55 -4.06 -6.59 -11.67
N CYS A 56 -5.23 -7.24 -11.75
CA CYS A 56 -5.76 -7.75 -13.01
C CYS A 56 -5.91 -6.63 -14.05
N ILE A 57 -6.33 -5.44 -13.63
CA ILE A 57 -6.54 -4.31 -14.53
C ILE A 57 -5.24 -3.66 -14.94
N ASP A 58 -4.25 -3.56 -14.04
CA ASP A 58 -2.90 -3.13 -14.40
C ASP A 58 -2.29 -4.04 -15.48
N VAL A 59 -2.51 -5.36 -15.40
CA VAL A 59 -2.09 -6.32 -16.43
C VAL A 59 -2.79 -6.04 -17.77
N LEU A 60 -4.12 -5.89 -17.77
CA LEU A 60 -4.88 -5.61 -18.99
C LEU A 60 -4.44 -4.27 -19.62
N CYS A 61 -4.28 -3.22 -18.82
CA CYS A 61 -3.78 -1.93 -19.28
C CYS A 61 -2.37 -2.04 -19.86
N ALA A 62 -1.46 -2.78 -19.19
CA ALA A 62 -0.10 -2.98 -19.69
C ALA A 62 -0.09 -3.66 -21.08
N LEU A 63 -0.92 -4.67 -21.28
CA LEU A 63 -1.06 -5.36 -22.57
C LEU A 63 -1.68 -4.46 -23.65
N VAL A 64 -2.67 -3.62 -23.31
CA VAL A 64 -3.26 -2.66 -24.26
C VAL A 64 -2.25 -1.59 -24.68
N SER A 65 -1.50 -1.02 -23.74
CA SER A 65 -0.60 0.10 -24.02
C SER A 65 0.70 -0.31 -24.72
N ASN A 66 1.15 -1.56 -24.56
CA ASN A 66 2.46 -2.00 -25.07
C ASN A 66 2.36 -3.14 -26.10
N GLY A 67 1.15 -3.68 -26.33
CA GLY A 67 0.95 -4.86 -27.17
C GLY A 67 1.37 -6.17 -26.49
N PRO A 68 1.41 -7.27 -27.27
CA PRO A 68 1.80 -8.58 -26.76
C PRO A 68 3.20 -8.58 -26.16
N MET A 69 3.38 -9.24 -25.00
CA MET A 69 4.70 -9.27 -24.33
C MET A 69 4.95 -10.54 -23.53
N LYS A 70 6.23 -10.84 -23.29
CA LYS A 70 6.67 -11.96 -22.43
C LYS A 70 6.31 -11.71 -20.96
N PHE A 71 6.19 -12.80 -20.20
CA PHE A 71 5.92 -12.77 -18.76
C PHE A 71 6.86 -11.84 -17.99
N THR A 72 8.18 -11.93 -18.25
CA THR A 72 9.20 -11.10 -17.58
C THR A 72 8.98 -9.61 -17.82
N ARG A 73 8.68 -9.21 -19.06
CA ARG A 73 8.42 -7.80 -19.37
C ARG A 73 7.13 -7.32 -18.70
N LEU A 74 6.11 -8.18 -18.65
CA LEU A 74 4.85 -7.89 -17.98
C LEU A 74 5.05 -7.69 -16.48
N SER A 75 5.80 -8.57 -15.81
CA SER A 75 6.08 -8.48 -14.36
C SER A 75 6.79 -7.18 -14.00
N HIS A 76 7.76 -6.77 -14.81
CA HIS A 76 8.42 -5.47 -14.64
C HIS A 76 7.45 -4.29 -14.85
N LYS A 77 6.57 -4.35 -15.85
CA LYS A 77 5.60 -3.28 -16.15
C LYS A 77 4.54 -3.09 -15.06
N VAL A 78 4.10 -4.17 -14.42
CA VAL A 78 3.11 -4.10 -13.34
C VAL A 78 3.75 -4.03 -11.95
N GLU A 79 5.08 -4.01 -11.88
CA GLU A 79 5.87 -3.98 -10.65
C GLU A 79 5.49 -5.11 -9.66
N LEU A 80 5.32 -6.32 -10.19
CA LEU A 80 5.04 -7.52 -9.39
C LEU A 80 6.14 -8.55 -9.60
N ASP A 81 6.47 -9.27 -8.54
CA ASP A 81 7.26 -10.48 -8.66
C ASP A 81 6.47 -11.59 -9.38
N THR A 82 7.19 -12.63 -9.78
CA THR A 82 6.64 -13.75 -10.54
C THR A 82 5.57 -14.49 -9.74
N ALA A 83 5.81 -14.77 -8.45
CA ALA A 83 4.89 -15.51 -7.59
C ALA A 83 3.55 -14.78 -7.40
N ARG A 84 3.57 -13.45 -7.34
CA ARG A 84 2.37 -12.62 -7.22
C ARG A 84 1.67 -12.45 -8.55
N LEU A 85 2.38 -12.29 -9.67
CA LEU A 85 1.74 -12.11 -10.99
C LEU A 85 1.07 -13.39 -11.52
N THR A 86 1.71 -14.55 -11.35
CA THR A 86 1.23 -15.83 -11.90
C THR A 86 -0.25 -16.13 -11.62
N PRO A 87 -0.77 -16.06 -10.38
CA PRO A 87 -2.19 -16.38 -10.13
C PRO A 87 -3.14 -15.40 -10.82
N HIS A 88 -2.78 -14.12 -10.92
CA HIS A 88 -3.62 -13.12 -11.61
C HIS A 88 -3.63 -13.35 -13.11
N LEU A 89 -2.48 -13.68 -13.70
CA LEU A 89 -2.38 -13.95 -15.12
C LEU A 89 -3.14 -15.23 -15.50
N ARG A 90 -3.09 -16.27 -14.66
CA ARG A 90 -3.90 -17.49 -14.83
C ARG A 90 -5.39 -17.17 -14.82
N LEU A 91 -5.87 -16.42 -13.83
CA LEU A 91 -7.29 -16.02 -13.77
C LEU A 91 -7.74 -15.25 -15.02
N LEU A 92 -6.89 -14.36 -15.54
CA LEU A 92 -7.20 -13.62 -16.76
C LEU A 92 -7.27 -14.51 -17.99
N ILE A 93 -6.49 -15.59 -18.05
CA ILE A 93 -6.55 -16.60 -19.12
C ILE A 93 -7.79 -17.48 -18.95
N ASP A 94 -8.07 -17.95 -17.74
CA ASP A 94 -9.25 -18.77 -17.43
C ASP A 94 -10.56 -18.03 -17.75
N TRP A 95 -10.56 -16.70 -17.62
CA TRP A 95 -11.68 -15.84 -18.02
C TRP A 95 -11.64 -15.37 -19.47
N ASP A 96 -10.72 -15.86 -20.31
CA ASP A 96 -10.61 -15.44 -21.72
C ASP A 96 -10.45 -13.90 -21.87
N LEU A 97 -9.75 -13.26 -20.94
CA LEU A 97 -9.41 -11.84 -21.01
C LEU A 97 -7.99 -11.61 -21.57
N VAL A 98 -7.14 -12.61 -21.42
CA VAL A 98 -5.77 -12.66 -21.92
C VAL A 98 -5.55 -14.02 -22.57
N GLU A 99 -4.81 -14.05 -23.66
CA GLU A 99 -4.42 -15.27 -24.36
C GLU A 99 -2.90 -15.41 -24.44
N GLN A 100 -2.43 -16.65 -24.59
CA GLN A 100 -1.05 -16.95 -24.92
C GLN A 100 -0.89 -17.06 -26.43
N ARG A 101 0.09 -16.35 -26.98
CA ARG A 101 0.47 -16.40 -28.40
C ARG A 101 1.89 -16.91 -28.52
N ASN A 102 2.11 -17.86 -29.43
CA ASN A 102 3.44 -18.30 -29.81
C ASN A 102 3.91 -17.43 -30.97
N LEU A 103 4.77 -16.45 -30.67
CA LEU A 103 5.33 -15.52 -31.66
C LEU A 103 6.81 -15.85 -31.88
N GLY A 104 7.07 -17.00 -32.51
CA GLY A 104 8.43 -17.53 -32.75
C GLY A 104 8.63 -18.94 -32.19
N GLU A 105 9.86 -19.45 -32.27
CA GLU A 105 10.23 -20.76 -31.75
C GLU A 105 10.25 -20.73 -30.22
N ASN A 106 9.24 -21.35 -29.60
CA ASN A 106 9.11 -21.58 -28.15
C ASN A 106 8.96 -20.35 -27.25
N GLU A 107 8.64 -19.18 -27.80
CA GLU A 107 8.42 -17.98 -27.00
C GLU A 107 6.92 -17.68 -26.79
N VAL A 108 6.49 -17.76 -25.52
CA VAL A 108 5.12 -17.43 -25.11
C VAL A 108 5.00 -15.93 -24.83
N PHE A 109 4.13 -15.28 -25.59
CA PHE A 109 3.70 -13.90 -25.39
C PHE A 109 2.27 -13.87 -24.87
N TYR A 110 1.97 -12.92 -24.01
CA TYR A 110 0.61 -12.68 -23.53
C TYR A 110 0.02 -11.52 -24.30
N ALA A 111 -1.21 -11.67 -24.78
CA ALA A 111 -1.95 -10.64 -25.50
C ALA A 111 -3.35 -10.50 -24.90
N ILE A 112 -3.93 -9.30 -24.98
CA ILE A 112 -5.32 -9.09 -24.58
C ILE A 112 -6.25 -9.64 -25.66
N THR A 113 -7.33 -10.31 -25.24
CA THR A 113 -8.39 -10.78 -26.16
C THR A 113 -9.36 -9.63 -26.47
N GLU A 114 -10.23 -9.80 -27.47
CA GLU A 114 -11.31 -8.84 -27.71
C GLU A 114 -12.25 -8.72 -26.51
N ARG A 115 -12.53 -9.84 -25.82
CA ARG A 115 -13.34 -9.87 -24.60
C ARG A 115 -12.65 -9.08 -23.50
N GLY A 116 -11.34 -9.27 -23.30
CA GLY A 116 -10.49 -8.47 -22.42
C GLY A 116 -10.64 -6.97 -22.67
N LEU A 117 -10.58 -6.56 -23.94
CA LEU A 117 -10.73 -5.16 -24.32
C LEU A 117 -12.13 -4.61 -24.01
N LYS A 118 -13.19 -5.37 -24.28
CA LYS A 118 -14.57 -4.99 -23.95
C LYS A 118 -14.78 -4.82 -22.44
N VAL A 119 -14.27 -5.77 -21.65
CA VAL A 119 -14.33 -5.69 -20.17
C VAL A 119 -13.57 -4.46 -19.68
N LEU A 120 -12.35 -4.23 -20.17
CA LEU A 120 -11.54 -3.09 -19.75
C LEU A 120 -12.21 -1.74 -20.06
N LYS A 121 -12.90 -1.63 -21.21
CA LYS A 121 -13.68 -0.44 -21.58
C LYS A 121 -14.81 -0.14 -20.59
N VAL A 122 -15.46 -1.18 -20.05
CA VAL A 122 -16.55 -1.01 -19.07
C VAL A 122 -16.01 -0.71 -17.68
N VAL A 123 -14.93 -1.39 -17.26
CA VAL A 123 -14.40 -1.28 -15.89
C VAL A 123 -13.55 -0.02 -15.67
N SER A 124 -12.81 0.44 -16.68
CA SER A 124 -11.91 1.60 -16.52
C SER A 124 -12.62 2.86 -16.01
N PRO A 125 -13.80 3.25 -16.53
CA PRO A 125 -14.54 4.38 -15.99
C PRO A 125 -14.94 4.20 -14.52
N ILE A 126 -15.39 3.00 -14.14
CA ILE A 126 -15.84 2.70 -12.77
C ILE A 126 -14.69 2.91 -11.78
N ILE A 127 -13.49 2.40 -12.10
CA ILE A 127 -12.32 2.56 -11.23
C ILE A 127 -11.88 4.01 -11.12
N ARG A 128 -11.89 4.74 -12.25
CA ARG A 128 -11.55 6.16 -12.24
C ARG A 128 -12.50 6.95 -11.34
N GLU A 129 -13.80 6.68 -11.39
CA GLU A 129 -14.76 7.35 -10.51
C GLU A 129 -14.61 6.89 -9.05
N ALA A 130 -14.34 5.61 -8.79
CA ALA A 130 -14.05 5.10 -7.45
C ALA A 130 -12.83 5.80 -6.81
N HIS A 131 -11.76 6.02 -7.58
CA HIS A 131 -10.59 6.75 -7.11
C HIS A 131 -10.92 8.22 -6.79
N LYS A 132 -11.73 8.89 -7.62
CA LYS A 132 -12.17 10.28 -7.32
C LYS A 132 -12.96 10.36 -6.02
N ILE A 133 -13.84 9.39 -5.76
CA ILE A 133 -14.61 9.34 -4.50
C ILE A 133 -13.66 9.21 -3.30
N GLN A 134 -12.66 8.32 -3.38
CA GLN A 134 -11.67 8.16 -2.31
C GLN A 134 -10.88 9.45 -2.05
N LEU A 135 -10.42 10.14 -3.11
CA LEU A 135 -9.68 11.40 -2.97
C LEU A 135 -10.51 12.50 -2.32
N ARG A 136 -11.78 12.66 -2.73
CA ARG A 136 -12.70 13.64 -2.13
C ARG A 136 -12.91 13.38 -0.64
N ASN A 137 -13.06 12.11 -0.24
CA ASN A 137 -13.22 11.77 1.17
C ASN A 137 -11.99 12.14 1.99
N LEU A 138 -10.78 11.91 1.45
CA LEU A 138 -9.53 12.30 2.10
C LEU A 138 -9.39 13.82 2.21
N GLU A 139 -9.78 14.57 1.16
CA GLU A 139 -9.79 16.04 1.17
C GLU A 139 -10.72 16.59 2.25
N ILE A 140 -11.94 16.05 2.37
CA ILE A 140 -12.88 16.45 3.42
C ILE A 140 -12.28 16.19 4.81
N ILE A 141 -11.71 14.99 5.04
CA ILE A 141 -11.10 14.65 6.33
C ILE A 141 -9.93 15.60 6.64
N SER A 142 -9.07 15.86 5.65
CA SER A 142 -7.94 16.78 5.81
C SER A 142 -8.41 18.17 6.22
N ASN A 143 -9.42 18.71 5.53
CA ASN A 143 -9.96 20.03 5.81
C ASN A 143 -10.58 20.09 7.21
N THR A 144 -11.37 19.08 7.61
CA THR A 144 -11.96 19.00 8.95
C THR A 144 -10.90 18.93 10.06
N LEU A 145 -9.81 18.18 9.83
CA LEU A 145 -8.71 18.10 10.80
C LEU A 145 -7.96 19.44 10.92
N SER A 146 -7.71 20.12 9.79
CA SER A 146 -7.11 21.45 9.78
C SER A 146 -8.00 22.49 10.47
N GLU A 147 -9.31 22.50 10.22
CA GLU A 147 -10.28 23.36 10.93
C GLU A 147 -10.29 23.10 12.44
N ALA A 148 -10.09 21.85 12.86
CA ALA A 148 -9.99 21.47 14.26
C ALA A 148 -8.60 21.76 14.89
N GLY A 149 -7.68 22.39 14.15
CA GLY A 149 -6.36 22.79 14.63
C GLY A 149 -5.30 21.69 14.63
N TYR A 150 -5.58 20.54 14.00
CA TYR A 150 -4.61 19.48 13.75
C TYR A 150 -3.96 19.71 12.39
N SER A 151 -3.03 20.67 12.31
CA SER A 151 -2.23 20.96 11.10
C SER A 151 -0.75 20.75 11.37
#